data_AF-A0A183NRG5-F1
#
_entry.id   AF-A0A183NRG5-F1
#
_cell.length_a   1.000
_cell.length_b   1.000
_cell.length_c   1.000
_cell.angle_alpha   90.00
_cell.angle_beta   90.00
_cell.angle_gamma   90.00
#
_symmetry.space_group_name_H-M   'P 1'
#
loop_
_entity.id
_entity.type
_entity.pdbx_description
1 polymer ?
#
loop_
_entity_poly.entity_id
_entity_poly.type
_entity_poly.pdbx_seq_one_letter_code
_entity_poly.pdbx_strand_id
1 'polypeptide(L)'
;MSDGLFLRVCREEAAHHREIEFCDMFLDTVCLNLVQDPTRFDVLVMPNLYGDILSDLAAGLIGGLGVTPSGNIGETGAIFESVHGTAPDIAGQDRANPTALLFSAIMMLRYMNLNKYADLIESAVLATIREAKVCHF
;
A
#
# COMPACT_ATOMS: atom_id res chain seq x y z
N MET A 1 10.19 7.47 -24.28
CA MET A 1 10.92 8.69 -23.85
C MET A 1 10.62 9.03 -22.38
N SER A 2 9.40 8.79 -21.89
CA SER A 2 8.99 8.95 -20.48
C SER A 2 9.75 8.02 -19.52
N ASP A 3 9.73 6.71 -19.77
CA ASP A 3 10.20 5.73 -18.79
C ASP A 3 11.72 5.72 -18.66
N GLY A 4 12.41 6.02 -19.77
CA GLY A 4 13.87 6.18 -19.78
C GLY A 4 14.33 7.39 -18.96
N LEU A 5 13.53 8.47 -18.90
CA LEU A 5 13.83 9.61 -18.03
C LEU A 5 13.66 9.22 -16.56
N PHE A 6 12.54 8.58 -16.22
CA PHE A 6 12.27 8.09 -14.87
C PHE A 6 13.40 7.18 -14.38
N LEU A 7 13.75 6.16 -15.16
CA LEU A 7 14.79 5.20 -14.79
C LEU A 7 16.17 5.86 -14.62
N ARG A 8 16.50 6.82 -15.49
CA ARG A 8 17.75 7.57 -15.37
C ARG A 8 17.82 8.34 -14.04
N VAL A 9 16.75 9.05 -13.68
CA VAL A 9 16.68 9.80 -12.42
C VAL A 9 16.76 8.85 -11.22
N CYS A 10 16.08 7.70 -11.25
CA CYS A 10 16.18 6.70 -10.18
C CYS A 10 17.62 6.17 -10.02
N ARG A 11 18.33 5.91 -11.13
CA ARG A 11 19.73 5.45 -11.09
C ARG A 11 20.68 6.54 -10.56
N GLU A 12 20.44 7.80 -10.93
CA GLU A 12 21.19 8.95 -10.41
C GLU A 12 20.99 9.07 -8.89
N GLU A 13 19.75 9.01 -8.41
CA GLU A 13 19.45 9.08 -6.98
C GLU A 13 20.01 7.86 -6.21
N ALA A 14 19.90 6.65 -6.76
CA ALA A 14 20.48 5.44 -6.15
C ALA A 14 22.01 5.54 -5.94
N ALA A 15 22.72 6.27 -6.80
CA ALA A 15 24.15 6.49 -6.62
C ALA A 15 24.50 7.31 -5.36
N HIS A 16 23.54 8.08 -4.84
CA HIS A 16 23.64 8.87 -3.61
C HIS A 16 23.31 8.07 -2.34
N HIS A 17 22.60 6.93 -2.44
CA HIS A 17 22.18 6.08 -1.31
C HIS A 17 22.72 4.65 -1.49
N ARG A 18 24.04 4.48 -1.36
CA ARG A 18 24.75 3.20 -1.64
C ARG A 18 24.46 2.08 -0.64
N GLU A 19 23.85 2.42 0.49
CA GLU A 19 23.38 1.49 1.50
C GLU A 19 22.09 0.77 1.10
N ILE A 20 21.37 1.28 0.09
CA ILE A 20 20.15 0.67 -0.43
C ILE A 20 20.50 -0.06 -1.74
N GLU A 21 20.16 -1.35 -1.82
CA GLU A 21 20.30 -2.11 -3.07
C GLU A 21 19.31 -1.59 -4.11
N PHE A 22 19.81 -1.25 -5.30
CA PHE A 22 19.00 -0.78 -6.42
C PHE A 22 19.00 -1.80 -7.56
N CYS A 23 17.79 -2.17 -7.98
CA CYS A 23 17.55 -3.05 -9.13
C CYS A 23 16.41 -2.47 -9.98
N ASP A 24 16.52 -2.59 -11.30
CA ASP A 24 15.44 -2.27 -12.24
C ASP A 24 14.95 -3.53 -12.97
N MET A 25 13.64 -3.57 -13.23
CA MET A 25 12.98 -4.71 -13.87
C MET A 25 11.86 -4.20 -14.79
N PHE A 26 11.57 -4.97 -15.84
CA PHE A 26 10.40 -4.70 -16.68
C PHE A 26 9.10 -5.05 -15.94
N LEU A 27 8.05 -4.28 -16.20
CA LEU A 27 6.76 -4.40 -15.51
C LEU A 27 6.17 -5.81 -15.60
N ASP A 28 6.21 -6.44 -16.78
CA ASP A 28 5.72 -7.80 -17.01
C ASP A 28 6.43 -8.84 -16.14
N THR A 29 7.74 -8.70 -15.98
CA THR A 29 8.59 -9.56 -15.16
C THR A 29 8.29 -9.35 -13.68
N VAL A 30 8.06 -8.11 -13.25
CA VAL A 30 7.64 -7.80 -11.88
C VAL A 30 6.27 -8.43 -11.59
N CYS A 31 5.29 -8.28 -12.49
CA CYS A 31 3.97 -8.91 -12.33
C CYS A 31 4.07 -10.43 -12.19
N LEU A 32 4.85 -11.10 -13.05
CA LEU A 32 5.03 -12.55 -12.98
C LEU A 32 5.71 -12.97 -11.66
N ASN A 33 6.79 -12.29 -11.29
CA ASN A 33 7.53 -12.60 -10.07
C ASN A 33 6.71 -12.34 -8.81
N LEU A 34 5.90 -11.27 -8.77
CA LEU A 34 5.08 -10.91 -7.61
C LEU A 34 4.02 -11.98 -7.33
N VAL A 35 3.42 -12.56 -8.38
CA VAL A 35 2.45 -13.65 -8.24
C VAL A 35 3.13 -14.98 -7.87
N GLN A 36 4.37 -15.20 -8.30
CA GLN A 36 5.12 -16.42 -7.99
C GLN A 36 5.70 -16.43 -6.58
N ASP A 37 6.36 -15.34 -6.20
CA ASP A 37 7.00 -15.17 -4.90
C ASP A 37 7.11 -13.68 -4.55
N PRO A 38 6.11 -13.11 -3.86
CA PRO A 38 6.11 -11.70 -3.48
C PRO A 38 7.18 -11.36 -2.43
N THR A 39 7.75 -12.35 -1.73
CA THR A 39 8.72 -12.13 -0.64
C THR A 39 10.09 -11.63 -1.13
N ARG A 40 10.29 -11.62 -2.46
CA ARG A 40 11.50 -11.14 -3.13
C ARG A 40 11.57 -9.61 -3.22
N PHE A 41 10.48 -8.92 -2.93
CA PHE A 41 10.38 -7.47 -3.07
C PHE A 41 10.29 -6.79 -1.71
N ASP A 42 10.95 -5.64 -1.59
CA ASP A 42 10.91 -4.78 -0.41
C ASP A 42 10.19 -3.47 -0.75
N VAL A 43 10.86 -2.58 -1.50
CA VAL A 43 10.29 -1.30 -1.97
C VAL A 43 10.23 -1.28 -3.49
N LEU A 44 9.07 -0.93 -4.04
CA LEU A 44 8.85 -0.76 -5.47
C LEU A 44 8.51 0.71 -5.79
N VAL A 45 9.31 1.33 -6.65
CA VAL A 45 9.13 2.73 -7.07
C VAL A 45 8.87 2.77 -8.57
N MET A 46 7.78 3.40 -8.99
CA MET A 46 7.33 3.36 -10.38
C MET A 46 6.44 4.57 -10.75
N PRO A 47 6.24 4.85 -12.05
CA PRO A 47 5.28 5.84 -12.52
C PRO A 47 3.83 5.49 -12.16
N ASN A 48 2.97 6.51 -12.14
CA ASN A 48 1.57 6.46 -11.67
C ASN A 48 0.79 5.21 -12.14
N LEU A 49 0.67 5.00 -13.46
CA LEU A 49 -0.09 3.88 -14.01
C LEU A 49 0.44 2.50 -13.59
N TYR A 50 1.76 2.36 -13.44
CA TYR A 50 2.32 1.08 -13.01
C TYR A 50 2.06 0.85 -11.51
N GLY A 51 2.08 1.94 -10.74
CA GLY A 51 1.74 1.95 -9.33
C GLY A 51 0.35 1.40 -9.09
N ASP A 52 -0.64 1.95 -9.79
CA ASP A 52 -2.05 1.55 -9.74
C ASP A 52 -2.23 0.04 -10.01
N ILE A 53 -1.62 -0.46 -11.09
CA ILE A 53 -1.73 -1.88 -11.48
C ILE A 53 -1.07 -2.81 -10.45
N LEU A 54 0.16 -2.48 -10.03
CA LEU A 54 0.92 -3.34 -9.12
C LEU A 54 0.42 -3.27 -7.68
N SER A 55 -0.11 -2.13 -7.23
CA SER A 55 -0.72 -2.02 -5.90
C SER A 55 -1.99 -2.86 -5.79
N ASP A 56 -2.82 -2.88 -6.83
CA ASP A 56 -4.03 -3.72 -6.86
C ASP A 56 -3.69 -5.22 -6.95
N LEU A 57 -2.66 -5.56 -7.73
CA LEU A 57 -2.14 -6.94 -7.78
C LEU A 57 -1.65 -7.38 -6.39
N ALA A 58 -0.87 -6.54 -5.71
CA ALA A 58 -0.38 -6.82 -4.35
C ALA A 58 -1.53 -6.93 -3.34
N ALA A 59 -2.54 -6.07 -3.44
CA ALA A 59 -3.75 -6.14 -2.61
C ALA A 59 -4.44 -7.50 -2.75
N GLY A 60 -4.59 -7.98 -3.99
CA GLY A 60 -5.16 -9.30 -4.28
C GLY A 60 -4.42 -10.46 -3.61
N LEU A 61 -3.10 -10.37 -3.45
CA LEU A 61 -2.28 -11.42 -2.83
C LEU A 61 -2.48 -11.53 -1.31
N ILE A 62 -2.89 -10.45 -0.64
CA ILE A 62 -2.99 -10.40 0.83
C ILE A 62 -4.42 -10.41 1.38
N GLY A 63 -5.42 -10.64 0.52
CA GLY A 63 -6.83 -10.72 0.93
C GLY A 63 -7.74 -9.65 0.33
N GLY A 64 -7.25 -8.85 -0.62
CA GLY A 64 -8.03 -7.91 -1.42
C GLY A 64 -7.95 -6.45 -0.97
N LEU A 65 -8.67 -5.58 -1.68
CA LEU A 65 -8.63 -4.13 -1.49
C LEU A 65 -9.18 -3.66 -0.13
N GLY A 66 -9.98 -4.50 0.55
CA GLY A 66 -10.58 -4.20 1.85
C GLY A 66 -9.59 -4.14 3.01
N VAL A 67 -8.34 -4.57 2.81
CA VAL A 67 -7.29 -4.60 3.84
C VAL A 67 -6.08 -3.73 3.51
N THR A 68 -6.05 -3.07 2.36
CA THR A 68 -4.90 -2.26 1.91
C THR A 68 -5.09 -0.78 2.20
N PRO A 69 -4.25 -0.18 3.07
CA PRO A 69 -4.23 1.26 3.29
C PRO A 69 -3.41 1.99 2.23
N SER A 70 -3.62 3.31 2.10
CA SER A 70 -2.78 4.18 1.30
C SER A 70 -2.59 5.57 1.93
N GLY A 71 -1.53 6.26 1.51
CA GLY A 71 -1.22 7.62 1.92
C GLY A 71 -0.55 8.40 0.80
N ASN A 72 -1.15 9.52 0.41
CA ASN A 72 -0.61 10.48 -0.55
C ASN A 72 0.11 11.58 0.23
N ILE A 73 1.43 11.65 0.11
CA ILE A 73 2.27 12.61 0.83
C ILE A 73 2.76 13.69 -0.13
N GLY A 74 2.49 14.96 0.21
CA GLY A 74 2.98 16.13 -0.52
C GLY A 74 3.71 17.10 0.39
N GLU A 75 4.31 18.14 -0.20
CA GLU A 75 5.11 19.13 0.53
C GLU A 75 4.28 19.95 1.54
N THR A 76 3.03 20.25 1.21
CA THR A 76 2.15 21.12 2.01
C THR A 76 1.04 20.37 2.75
N GLY A 77 0.94 19.05 2.58
CA GLY A 77 -0.12 18.27 3.17
C GLY A 77 -0.04 16.79 2.84
N ALA A 78 -0.84 15.99 3.56
CA ALA A 78 -0.95 14.55 3.35
C ALA A 78 -2.43 14.13 3.41
N ILE A 79 -2.79 13.16 2.56
CA ILE A 79 -4.13 12.56 2.49
C ILE A 79 -3.98 11.06 2.70
N PHE A 80 -4.77 10.49 3.61
CA PHE A 80 -4.77 9.06 3.91
C PHE A 80 -6.15 8.49 3.57
N GLU A 81 -6.19 7.47 2.73
CA GLU A 81 -7.44 6.93 2.19
C GLU A 81 -7.34 5.40 2.02
N SER A 82 -8.48 4.72 1.87
CA SER A 82 -8.48 3.31 1.50
C SER A 82 -8.18 3.17 0.01
N VAL A 83 -7.47 2.11 -0.39
CA VAL A 83 -7.27 1.82 -1.83
C VAL A 83 -8.59 1.47 -2.51
N HIS A 84 -9.53 0.84 -1.80
CA HIS A 84 -10.81 0.46 -2.39
C HIS A 84 -11.68 1.69 -2.76
N GLY A 85 -12.44 1.55 -3.84
CA GLY A 85 -13.41 2.55 -4.29
C GLY A 85 -14.69 2.63 -3.45
N THR A 86 -15.73 3.23 -4.03
CA THR A 86 -16.99 3.58 -3.34
C THR A 86 -17.90 2.40 -2.99
N ALA A 87 -17.64 1.20 -3.55
CA ALA A 87 -18.42 -0.03 -3.32
C ALA A 87 -19.96 0.19 -3.30
N PRO A 88 -20.54 0.72 -4.40
CA PRO A 88 -21.94 1.17 -4.43
C PRO A 88 -22.95 0.04 -4.25
N ASP A 89 -22.56 -1.19 -4.55
CA ASP A 89 -23.34 -2.42 -4.43
C ASP A 89 -23.61 -2.83 -2.98
N ILE A 90 -22.80 -2.39 -2.02
CA ILE A 90 -22.94 -2.67 -0.58
C ILE A 90 -23.20 -1.41 0.27
N ALA A 91 -23.27 -0.24 -0.34
CA ALA A 91 -23.55 1.02 0.34
C ALA A 91 -24.89 0.94 1.11
N GLY A 92 -24.87 1.33 2.39
CA GLY A 92 -26.05 1.32 3.27
C GLY A 92 -26.45 -0.06 3.80
N GLN A 93 -25.68 -1.12 3.53
CA GLN A 93 -26.01 -2.48 3.96
C GLN A 93 -25.27 -2.92 5.23
N ASP A 94 -24.37 -2.10 5.78
CA ASP A 94 -23.52 -2.43 6.94
C ASP A 94 -22.67 -3.71 6.72
N ARG A 95 -22.12 -3.84 5.49
CA ARG A 95 -21.33 -5.01 5.07
C ARG A 95 -19.89 -4.69 4.67
N ALA A 96 -19.51 -3.42 4.63
CA ALA A 96 -18.19 -3.00 4.21
C ALA A 96 -17.13 -3.40 5.24
N ASN A 97 -15.98 -3.88 4.78
CA ASN A 97 -14.83 -4.12 5.64
C ASN A 97 -14.12 -2.79 5.95
N PRO A 98 -14.10 -2.31 7.22
CA PRO A 98 -13.49 -1.03 7.56
C PRO A 98 -11.96 -1.10 7.71
N THR A 99 -11.34 -2.27 7.52
CA THR A 99 -9.93 -2.52 7.87
C THR A 99 -8.97 -1.62 7.10
N ALA A 100 -9.13 -1.48 5.78
CA ALA A 100 -8.30 -0.58 4.96
C ALA A 100 -8.32 0.86 5.49
N LEU A 101 -9.51 1.40 5.78
CA LEU A 101 -9.65 2.76 6.29
C LEU A 101 -9.03 2.94 7.68
N LEU A 102 -9.18 1.94 8.57
CA LEU A 102 -8.54 1.96 9.89
C LEU A 102 -7.02 1.96 9.78
N PHE A 103 -6.44 1.16 8.88
CA PHE A 103 -5.00 1.18 8.63
C PHE A 103 -4.53 2.50 8.02
N SER A 104 -5.30 3.14 7.14
CA SER A 104 -4.99 4.49 6.63
C SER A 104 -5.02 5.54 7.75
N ALA A 105 -5.98 5.44 8.68
CA ALA A 105 -6.01 6.29 9.86
C ALA A 105 -4.80 6.05 10.79
N ILE A 106 -4.34 4.81 10.93
CA ILE A 106 -3.11 4.48 11.64
C ILE A 106 -1.90 5.16 10.97
N MET A 107 -1.78 5.08 9.64
CA MET A 107 -0.73 5.79 8.89
C MET A 107 -0.77 7.30 9.14
N MET A 108 -1.96 7.91 9.14
CA MET A 108 -2.15 9.32 9.47
C MET A 108 -1.67 9.66 10.88
N LEU A 109 -2.04 8.85 11.88
CA LEU A 109 -1.60 9.07 13.26
C LEU A 109 -0.08 8.97 13.38
N ARG A 110 0.56 8.01 12.69
CA ARG A 110 2.02 7.90 12.64
C ARG A 110 2.65 9.14 11.99
N TYR A 111 2.08 9.63 10.88
CA TYR A 111 2.52 10.86 10.22
C TYR A 111 2.44 12.09 11.14
N MET A 112 1.44 12.15 12.02
CA MET A 112 1.28 13.21 13.04
C MET A 112 2.12 13.00 14.31
N ASN A 113 2.99 11.99 14.36
CA ASN A 113 3.76 11.57 15.55
C ASN A 113 2.88 11.12 16.74
N LEU A 114 1.64 10.73 16.49
CA LEU A 114 0.69 10.24 17.48
C LEU A 114 0.80 8.71 17.67
N ASN A 115 2.03 8.21 17.79
CA ASN A 115 2.36 6.78 17.75
C ASN A 115 1.62 5.96 18.80
N LYS A 116 1.45 6.47 20.02
CA LYS A 116 0.71 5.76 21.08
C LYS A 116 -0.73 5.43 20.68
N TYR A 117 -1.39 6.34 19.96
CA TYR A 117 -2.76 6.13 19.50
C TYR A 117 -2.81 5.18 18.30
N ALA A 118 -1.83 5.30 17.39
CA ALA A 118 -1.64 4.39 16.28
C ALA A 118 -1.47 2.93 16.76
N ASP A 119 -0.56 2.71 17.72
CA ASP A 119 -0.25 1.38 18.25
C ASP A 119 -1.45 0.74 18.98
N LEU A 120 -2.24 1.55 19.68
CA LEU A 120 -3.46 1.09 20.36
C LEU A 120 -4.50 0.58 19.36
N ILE A 121 -4.77 1.35 18.30
CA ILE A 121 -5.76 1.00 17.29
C ILE A 121 -5.26 -0.20 16.48
N GLU A 122 -4.00 -0.19 16.04
CA GLU A 122 -3.40 -1.28 15.30
C GLU A 122 -3.46 -2.60 16.07
N SER A 123 -3.12 -2.59 17.35
CA SER A 123 -3.19 -3.78 18.20
C SER A 123 -4.63 -4.33 18.29
N ALA A 124 -5.63 -3.46 18.40
CA ALA A 124 -7.03 -3.87 18.47
C ALA A 124 -7.53 -4.45 17.14
N VAL A 125 -7.17 -3.83 16.01
CA VAL A 125 -7.51 -4.32 14.67
C VAL A 125 -6.89 -5.70 14.43
N LEU A 126 -5.59 -5.85 14.70
CA LEU A 126 -4.88 -7.12 14.52
C LEU A 126 -5.40 -8.22 15.44
N ALA A 127 -5.75 -7.90 16.69
CA ALA A 127 -6.36 -8.85 17.62
C ALA A 127 -7.72 -9.34 17.08
N THR A 128 -8.53 -8.44 16.53
CA THR A 128 -9.85 -8.76 15.96
C THR A 128 -9.73 -9.67 14.74
N ILE A 129 -8.81 -9.35 13.82
CA ILE A 129 -8.53 -10.18 12.63
C ILE A 129 -8.03 -11.57 13.05
N ARG A 130 -7.13 -11.64 14.05
CA ARG A 130 -6.59 -12.90 14.57
C ARG A 130 -7.66 -13.79 15.21
N GLU A 131 -8.63 -13.19 15.90
CA GLU A 131 -9.72 -13.94 16.55
C GLU A 131 -10.69 -14.54 15.52
N ALA A 132 -10.80 -13.96 14.32
CA ALA A 132 -11.59 -14.45 13.19
C ALA A 132 -13.10 -14.68 13.47
N LYS A 133 -13.64 -14.13 14.57
CA LYS A 133 -15.06 -14.26 14.94
C LYS A 133 -15.96 -13.23 14.26
N VAL A 134 -15.42 -12.06 13.94
CA VAL A 134 -16.16 -10.92 13.36
C VAL A 134 -15.32 -10.31 12.24
N CYS A 135 -15.18 -11.04 11.14
CA CYS A 135 -14.43 -10.59 9.97
C CYS A 135 -15.33 -10.68 8.71
N HIS A 136 -15.41 -9.58 7.98
CA HIS A 136 -15.97 -9.52 6.64
C HIS A 136 -14.80 -9.36 5.67
N PHE A 137 -14.52 -10.38 4.85
CA PHE A 137 -13.51 -10.34 3.79
C PHE A 137 -14.21 -10.13 2.45
#